data_AF-A0A6N9ALJ3-F1
#
_entry.id   AF-A0A6N9ALJ3-F1
#
_cell.length_a   1.000
_cell.length_b   1.000
_cell.length_c   1.000
_cell.angle_alpha   90.00
_cell.angle_beta   90.00
_cell.angle_gamma   90.00
#
_symmetry.space_group_name_H-M   'P 1'
#
loop_
_entity.id
_entity.type
_entity.pdbx_description
1 polymer ?
#
loop_
_entity_poly.entity_id
_entity_poly.type
_entity_poly.pdbx_seq_one_letter_code
_entity_poly.pdbx_strand_id
1 'polypeptide(L)'
;MKDLGLLLLVLLVTFAAACGNDEDSPVSTTPDHGPFNDAPTTGNVVFVPSDVRSTNQWGTDDYELKAAAVRGDTLAVSVSYSGGCRTHRFTLVAAEVFKESDPVQLDVAIAHDADGDPCEAYPTEDYHFILDPIKARYKASYGTGPGTIVLGLDRTPDGPLVYTFD
;
A
#
# COMPACT_ATOMS: atom_id res chain seq x y z
N MET A 1 -9.47 -4.93 79.35
CA MET A 1 -8.52 -4.35 78.38
C MET A 1 -9.23 -4.38 77.05
N LYS A 2 -9.77 -3.23 76.62
CA LYS A 2 -9.50 -2.58 75.32
C LYS A 2 -9.88 -3.53 74.16
N ASP A 3 -10.97 -3.32 73.43
CA ASP A 3 -11.04 -2.20 72.49
C ASP A 3 -12.45 -1.62 72.30
N LEU A 4 -12.46 -0.30 72.35
CA LEU A 4 -13.51 0.65 72.03
C LEU A 4 -13.08 1.31 70.73
N GLY A 5 -13.90 1.21 69.68
CA GLY A 5 -13.72 1.93 68.43
C GLY A 5 -14.69 1.42 67.38
N LEU A 6 -15.25 2.22 66.48
CA LEU A 6 -15.11 3.64 66.24
C LEU A 6 -16.22 3.96 65.21
N LEU A 7 -17.06 4.92 65.56
CA LEU A 7 -17.77 5.86 64.69
C LEU A 7 -18.23 5.38 63.30
N LEU A 8 -19.54 5.09 63.22
CA LEU A 8 -20.34 5.04 62.00
C LEU A 8 -20.41 6.46 61.38
N LEU A 9 -19.72 6.71 60.27
CA LEU A 9 -19.90 7.90 59.45
C LEU A 9 -20.69 7.52 58.19
N VAL A 10 -21.99 7.82 58.22
CA VAL A 10 -22.86 7.78 57.05
C VAL A 10 -22.54 9.01 56.20
N LEU A 11 -22.02 8.81 54.98
CA LEU A 11 -21.99 9.84 53.95
C LEU A 11 -22.86 9.38 52.77
N LEU A 12 -24.10 9.86 52.78
CA LEU A 12 -25.00 9.89 51.63
C LEU A 12 -24.43 10.89 50.62
N VAL A 13 -23.94 10.40 49.49
CA VAL A 13 -23.66 11.23 48.31
C VAL A 13 -24.65 10.83 47.23
N THR A 14 -25.74 11.60 47.13
CA THR A 14 -26.69 11.55 46.03
C THR A 14 -26.10 12.33 44.85
N PHE A 15 -25.51 11.64 43.87
CA PHE A 15 -25.24 12.22 42.56
C PHE A 15 -26.47 12.00 41.66
N ALA A 16 -27.31 13.03 41.57
CA ALA A 16 -28.21 13.20 40.44
C ALA A 16 -27.37 13.80 39.30
N ALA A 17 -26.81 12.95 38.45
CA ALA A 17 -26.28 13.38 37.15
C ALA A 17 -27.43 13.31 36.14
N ALA A 18 -27.88 14.47 35.71
CA ALA A 18 -28.82 14.63 34.61
C ALA A 18 -28.23 14.03 33.33
N CYS A 19 -28.96 13.14 32.67
CA CYS A 19 -28.66 12.76 31.29
C CYS A 19 -29.02 13.94 30.39
N GLY A 20 -28.02 14.71 29.96
CA GLY A 20 -28.13 15.57 28.80
C GLY A 20 -28.24 14.70 27.55
N ASN A 21 -29.22 15.01 26.70
CA ASN A 21 -29.33 14.42 25.37
C ASN A 21 -28.28 15.09 24.49
N ASP A 22 -27.20 14.38 24.16
CA ASP A 22 -26.29 14.80 23.11
C ASP A 22 -26.75 14.13 21.80
N GLU A 23 -27.52 14.90 21.05
CA GLU A 23 -27.81 14.67 19.64
C GLU A 23 -26.52 14.82 18.81
N ASP A 24 -26.46 14.10 17.69
CA ASP A 24 -25.41 14.06 16.68
C ASP A 24 -24.06 13.44 17.10
N SER A 25 -23.99 12.12 16.88
CA SER A 25 -22.71 11.48 16.54
C SER A 25 -22.10 12.23 15.35
N PRO A 26 -20.83 12.66 15.41
CA PRO A 26 -20.17 13.18 14.22
C PRO A 26 -20.16 12.07 13.18
N VAL A 27 -20.75 12.35 12.00
CA VAL A 27 -20.51 11.56 10.81
C VAL A 27 -19.00 11.49 10.64
N SER A 28 -18.46 10.29 10.83
CA SER A 28 -17.05 10.04 10.60
C SER A 28 -16.86 10.17 9.09
N THR A 29 -16.53 11.37 8.63
CA THR A 29 -15.82 11.57 7.36
C THR A 29 -14.44 10.94 7.55
N THR A 30 -14.40 9.61 7.58
CA THR A 30 -13.20 8.93 7.12
C THR A 30 -13.05 9.37 5.66
N PRO A 31 -11.93 9.99 5.26
CA PRO A 31 -11.49 9.88 3.88
C PRO A 31 -11.70 8.43 3.45
N ASP A 32 -12.14 8.21 2.21
CA ASP A 32 -12.20 6.88 1.61
C ASP A 32 -10.76 6.31 1.58
N HIS A 33 -10.30 5.81 2.73
CA HIS A 33 -9.10 5.02 2.88
C HIS A 33 -9.48 3.71 2.22
N GLY A 34 -9.17 3.62 0.92
CA GLY A 34 -9.31 2.38 0.16
C GLY A 34 -8.55 1.22 0.83
N PRO A 35 -8.37 0.08 0.15
CA PRO A 35 -7.88 -1.15 0.79
C PRO A 35 -6.40 -1.11 1.27
N PHE A 36 -5.74 0.05 1.27
CA PHE A 36 -4.33 0.21 1.61
C PHE A 36 -4.15 0.85 3.01
N ASN A 37 -3.23 0.30 3.78
CA ASN A 37 -2.81 0.73 5.12
C ASN A 37 -2.19 2.14 5.11
N ASP A 38 -2.31 2.85 6.25
CA ASP A 38 -1.91 4.25 6.41
C ASP A 38 -0.38 4.49 6.39
N ALA A 39 0.44 3.43 6.51
CA ALA A 39 1.90 3.51 6.54
C ALA A 39 2.53 2.47 5.59
N PRO A 40 2.49 2.70 4.27
CA PRO A 40 3.00 1.77 3.28
C PRO A 40 4.53 1.81 3.18
N THR A 41 5.12 0.69 2.77
CA THR A 41 6.56 0.59 2.52
C THR A 41 6.88 1.09 1.10
N THR A 42 7.86 1.97 0.94
CA THR A 42 8.28 2.42 -0.40
C THR A 42 9.13 1.35 -1.09
N GLY A 43 8.64 0.83 -2.21
CA GLY A 43 9.37 -0.12 -3.06
C GLY A 43 10.28 0.59 -4.08
N ASN A 44 11.20 -0.18 -4.68
CA ASN A 44 12.10 0.34 -5.71
C ASN A 44 11.43 0.32 -7.10
N VAL A 45 11.86 1.21 -8.00
CA VAL A 45 11.49 1.17 -9.43
C VAL A 45 12.76 1.08 -10.27
N VAL A 46 12.83 0.09 -11.16
CA VAL A 46 13.98 -0.18 -12.02
C VAL A 46 13.54 -0.42 -13.46
N PHE A 47 14.44 -0.22 -14.42
CA PHE A 47 14.17 -0.45 -15.85
C PHE A 47 15.00 -1.61 -16.40
N VAL A 48 14.42 -2.39 -17.31
CA VAL A 48 15.10 -3.48 -18.01
C VAL A 48 14.87 -3.44 -19.53
N PRO A 49 15.89 -3.81 -20.34
CA PRO A 49 15.83 -3.68 -21.80
C PRO A 49 14.95 -4.72 -22.50
N SER A 50 14.60 -5.83 -21.83
CA SER A 50 13.98 -6.99 -22.49
C SER A 50 12.70 -7.46 -21.80
N ASP A 51 12.83 -8.40 -20.85
CA ASP A 51 11.74 -9.13 -20.24
C ASP A 51 11.61 -8.74 -18.77
N VAL A 52 10.52 -8.02 -18.45
CA VAL A 52 10.20 -7.63 -17.07
C VAL A 52 9.94 -8.83 -16.16
N ARG A 53 9.65 -10.01 -16.72
CA ARG A 53 9.43 -11.25 -15.96
C ARG A 53 10.72 -11.92 -15.52
N SER A 54 11.87 -11.55 -16.12
CA SER A 54 13.18 -12.03 -15.67
C SER A 54 13.64 -11.23 -14.44
N THR A 55 12.96 -11.43 -13.31
CA THR A 55 13.20 -10.66 -12.09
C THR A 55 14.33 -11.18 -11.22
N ASN A 56 15.07 -12.21 -11.63
CA ASN A 56 16.08 -12.91 -10.82
C ASN A 56 17.08 -11.99 -10.12
N GLN A 57 17.39 -10.82 -10.69
CA GLN A 57 18.29 -9.84 -10.07
C GLN A 57 17.70 -9.18 -8.81
N TRP A 58 16.37 -9.05 -8.72
CA TRP A 58 15.64 -8.38 -7.63
C TRP A 58 14.77 -9.33 -6.82
N GLY A 59 14.93 -10.64 -7.02
CA GLY A 59 14.21 -11.68 -6.31
C GLY A 59 13.14 -12.39 -7.15
N THR A 60 12.90 -13.65 -6.78
CA THR A 60 11.89 -14.53 -7.38
C THR A 60 11.04 -15.22 -6.32
N ASP A 61 11.06 -14.74 -5.07
CA ASP A 61 10.29 -15.34 -3.99
C ASP A 61 8.79 -15.10 -4.23
N ASP A 62 7.98 -16.11 -3.95
CA ASP A 62 6.55 -16.05 -4.25
C ASP A 62 5.83 -15.01 -3.36
N TYR A 63 4.81 -14.39 -3.95
CA TYR A 63 3.84 -13.54 -3.28
C TYR A 63 2.49 -13.63 -4.00
N GLU A 64 1.44 -13.23 -3.30
CA GLU A 64 0.10 -13.06 -3.83
C GLU A 64 -0.21 -11.57 -3.93
N LEU A 65 -0.51 -11.09 -5.14
CA LEU A 65 -1.00 -9.72 -5.35
C LEU A 65 -2.50 -9.66 -4.99
N LYS A 66 -2.83 -8.98 -3.90
CA LYS A 66 -4.20 -8.85 -3.39
C LYS A 66 -4.95 -7.68 -4.03
N ALA A 67 -4.26 -6.56 -4.24
CA ALA A 67 -4.82 -5.35 -4.84
C ALA A 67 -3.73 -4.54 -5.53
N ALA A 68 -4.11 -3.78 -6.56
CA ALA A 68 -3.23 -2.80 -7.19
C ALA A 68 -4.06 -1.60 -7.69
N ALA A 69 -3.58 -0.38 -7.43
CA ALA A 69 -4.24 0.84 -7.89
C ALA A 69 -3.22 1.95 -8.14
N VAL A 70 -3.48 2.77 -9.16
CA VAL A 70 -2.73 4.01 -9.37
C VAL A 70 -3.44 5.15 -8.63
N ARG A 71 -2.68 5.88 -7.81
CA ARG A 71 -3.13 7.04 -7.02
C ARG A 71 -2.16 8.20 -7.24
N GLY A 72 -2.52 9.11 -8.14
CA GLY A 72 -1.59 10.16 -8.59
C GLY A 72 -0.32 9.54 -9.20
N ASP A 73 0.84 9.94 -8.69
CA ASP A 73 2.16 9.45 -9.15
C ASP A 73 2.65 8.21 -8.39
N THR A 74 1.73 7.42 -7.83
CA THR A 74 2.07 6.22 -7.05
C THR A 74 1.25 5.03 -7.53
N LEU A 75 1.94 3.91 -7.76
CA LEU A 75 1.31 2.60 -7.82
C LEU A 75 1.29 2.02 -6.40
N ALA A 76 0.10 1.94 -5.81
CA ALA A 76 -0.13 1.29 -4.54
C ALA A 76 -0.51 -0.18 -4.79
N VAL A 77 0.14 -1.09 -4.09
CA VAL A 77 -0.16 -2.53 -4.14
C VAL A 77 -0.29 -3.11 -2.75
N SER A 78 -1.12 -4.14 -2.63
CA SER A 78 -1.25 -4.96 -1.44
C SER A 78 -0.81 -6.38 -1.77
N VAL A 79 0.11 -6.93 -0.99
CA VAL A 79 0.71 -8.25 -1.24
C VAL A 79 0.69 -9.11 0.01
N SER A 80 0.50 -10.42 -0.16
CA SER A 80 0.73 -11.41 0.88
C SER A 80 1.87 -12.34 0.50
N TYR A 81 2.71 -12.73 1.46
CA TYR A 81 3.88 -13.56 1.21
C TYR A 81 4.27 -14.37 2.44
N SER A 82 5.06 -15.43 2.28
CA SER A 82 5.63 -16.19 3.41
C SER A 82 6.84 -15.45 3.99
N GLY A 83 6.94 -15.36 5.32
CA GLY A 83 8.07 -14.74 6.01
C GLY A 83 7.67 -13.89 7.20
N GLY A 84 8.35 -12.77 7.41
CA GLY A 84 8.04 -11.75 8.43
C GLY A 84 9.08 -11.61 9.55
N CYS A 85 10.20 -12.33 9.46
CA CYS A 85 11.31 -12.24 10.41
C CYS A 85 12.53 -11.50 9.83
N ARG A 86 12.61 -11.37 8.50
CA ARG A 86 13.62 -10.57 7.80
C ARG A 86 12.97 -9.46 7.00
N THR A 87 13.81 -8.57 6.47
CA THR A 87 13.35 -7.51 5.58
C THR A 87 13.03 -8.09 4.21
N HIS A 88 11.76 -7.98 3.81
CA HIS A 88 11.31 -8.30 2.46
C HIS A 88 11.43 -7.07 1.55
N ARG A 89 11.96 -7.27 0.34
CA ARG A 89 12.14 -6.20 -0.65
C ARG A 89 11.23 -6.45 -1.84
N PHE A 90 10.43 -5.45 -2.18
CA PHE A 90 9.63 -5.42 -3.38
C PHE A 90 10.18 -4.38 -4.37
N THR A 91 10.29 -4.79 -5.63
CA THR A 91 10.81 -3.95 -6.72
C THR A 91 9.86 -3.99 -7.91
N LEU A 92 9.41 -2.83 -8.37
CA LEU A 92 8.72 -2.67 -9.63
C LEU A 92 9.74 -2.63 -10.77
N VAL A 93 9.74 -3.69 -11.57
CA VAL A 93 10.58 -3.83 -12.76
C VAL A 93 9.77 -3.38 -13.96
N ALA A 94 10.21 -2.29 -14.61
CA ALA A 94 9.54 -1.70 -15.76
C ALA A 94 10.31 -1.95 -17.06
N ALA A 95 9.60 -2.15 -18.16
CA ALA A 95 10.22 -2.29 -19.46
C ALA A 95 10.88 -0.99 -19.90
N GLU A 96 11.95 -1.10 -20.69
CA GLU A 96 12.58 0.07 -21.29
C GLU A 96 11.82 0.62 -22.50
N VAL A 97 10.80 -0.04 -23.03
CA VAL A 97 10.12 0.44 -24.24
C VAL A 97 8.62 0.44 -24.01
N PHE A 98 7.98 1.53 -24.40
CA PHE A 98 6.53 1.62 -24.46
C PHE A 98 6.01 0.85 -25.68
N LYS A 99 4.93 0.11 -25.53
CA LYS A 99 4.28 -0.60 -26.64
C LYS A 99 3.54 0.38 -27.53
N GLU A 100 3.58 0.13 -28.83
CA GLU A 100 2.85 0.89 -29.85
C GLU A 100 1.33 0.70 -29.69
N SER A 101 0.70 1.62 -28.95
CA SER A 101 -0.73 1.65 -28.64
C SER A 101 -1.15 3.07 -28.25
N ASP A 102 -2.47 3.33 -28.20
CA ASP A 102 -3.04 4.62 -27.76
C ASP A 102 -4.20 4.37 -26.78
N PRO A 103 -4.06 4.68 -25.47
CA PRO A 103 -2.85 5.17 -24.80
C PRO A 103 -1.70 4.16 -24.86
N VAL A 104 -0.46 4.63 -24.71
CA VAL A 104 0.72 3.74 -24.70
C VAL A 104 0.66 2.78 -23.52
N GLN A 105 1.16 1.57 -23.72
CA GLN A 105 1.27 0.57 -22.66
C GLN A 105 2.73 0.41 -22.22
N LEU A 106 2.93 0.15 -20.93
CA LEU A 106 4.24 -0.18 -20.38
C LEU A 106 4.13 -1.48 -19.58
N ASP A 107 4.88 -2.50 -19.97
CA ASP A 107 4.95 -3.73 -19.19
C ASP A 107 5.69 -3.47 -17.88
N VAL A 108 5.13 -3.97 -16.79
CA VAL A 108 5.72 -3.92 -15.46
C VAL A 108 5.52 -5.25 -14.74
N ALA A 109 6.46 -5.60 -13.86
CA ALA A 109 6.37 -6.74 -12.99
C ALA A 109 6.81 -6.36 -11.57
N ILE A 110 6.34 -7.08 -10.57
CA ILE A 110 6.79 -6.92 -9.20
C ILE A 110 7.68 -8.12 -8.85
N ALA A 111 8.92 -7.83 -8.47
CA ALA A 111 9.88 -8.77 -7.93
C ALA A 111 9.83 -8.75 -6.40
N HIS A 112 10.04 -9.91 -5.78
CA HIS A 112 10.08 -10.08 -4.33
C HIS A 112 11.33 -10.85 -3.94
N ASP A 113 12.09 -10.29 -3.01
CA ASP A 113 13.27 -10.87 -2.39
C ASP A 113 13.04 -10.97 -0.88
N ALA A 114 12.87 -12.20 -0.39
CA ALA A 114 12.62 -12.52 1.00
C ALA A 114 13.91 -12.58 1.85
N ASP A 115 15.09 -12.33 1.27
CA ASP A 115 16.38 -12.39 1.97
C ASP A 115 16.62 -13.75 2.67
N GLY A 116 16.07 -14.82 2.08
CA GLY A 116 16.09 -16.19 2.61
C GLY A 116 15.34 -16.37 3.93
N ASP A 117 14.32 -15.56 4.22
CA ASP A 117 13.54 -15.63 5.47
C ASP A 117 12.97 -17.04 5.71
N PRO A 118 13.34 -17.73 6.80
CA PRO A 118 12.83 -19.06 7.09
C PRO A 118 11.46 -19.05 7.78
N CYS A 119 10.90 -17.89 8.11
CA CYS A 119 9.63 -17.81 8.81
C CYS A 119 8.44 -18.17 7.91
N GLU A 120 7.43 -18.76 8.52
CA GLU A 120 6.24 -19.31 7.85
C GLU A 120 4.98 -18.46 8.13
N ALA A 121 5.12 -17.25 8.68
CA ALA A 121 3.97 -16.36 8.78
C ALA A 121 3.55 -15.88 7.39
N TYR A 122 2.31 -15.42 7.26
CA TYR A 122 1.74 -15.00 5.98
C TYR A 122 1.15 -13.58 6.09
N PRO A 123 2.00 -12.55 6.34
CA PRO A 123 1.54 -11.18 6.45
C PRO A 123 0.92 -10.68 5.15
N THR A 124 0.11 -9.63 5.27
CA THR A 124 -0.33 -8.80 4.14
C THR A 124 0.15 -7.38 4.39
N GLU A 125 0.90 -6.84 3.44
CA GLU A 125 1.54 -5.54 3.56
C GLU A 125 1.33 -4.73 2.28
N ASP A 126 1.36 -3.40 2.43
CA ASP A 126 1.19 -2.49 1.30
C ASP A 126 2.50 -1.83 0.91
N TYR A 127 2.71 -1.78 -0.40
CA TYR A 127 3.88 -1.16 -1.01
C TYR A 127 3.46 -0.05 -1.96
N HIS A 128 4.21 1.05 -1.89
CA HIS A 128 4.05 2.20 -2.78
C HIS A 128 5.27 2.31 -3.70
N PHE A 129 5.02 2.37 -5.00
CA PHE A 129 6.04 2.62 -6.02
C PHE A 129 5.84 3.99 -6.64
N ILE A 130 6.84 4.86 -6.52
CA ILE A 130 6.81 6.21 -7.09
C ILE A 130 7.02 6.12 -8.61
N LEU A 131 6.06 6.62 -9.38
CA LEU A 131 6.00 6.50 -10.84
C LEU A 131 6.73 7.62 -11.59
N ASP A 132 7.30 8.60 -10.88
CA ASP A 132 8.08 9.70 -11.48
C ASP A 132 9.17 9.25 -12.46
N PRO A 133 9.94 8.17 -12.22
CA PRO A 133 10.89 7.66 -13.21
C PRO A 133 10.23 7.21 -14.51
N ILE A 134 9.04 6.60 -14.43
CA ILE A 134 8.25 6.18 -15.60
C ILE A 134 7.69 7.40 -16.33
N LYS A 135 7.16 8.39 -15.60
CA LYS A 135 6.71 9.68 -16.14
C LYS A 135 7.83 10.39 -16.90
N ALA A 136 9.00 10.53 -16.28
CA ALA A 136 10.17 11.17 -16.89
C ALA A 136 10.55 10.48 -18.20
N ARG A 137 10.47 9.15 -18.23
CA ARG A 137 10.77 8.34 -19.41
C ARG A 137 9.76 8.53 -20.53
N TYR A 138 8.47 8.57 -20.19
CA TYR A 138 7.43 8.94 -21.14
C TYR A 138 7.69 10.32 -21.74
N LYS A 139 7.99 11.32 -20.88
CA LYS A 139 8.26 12.68 -21.34
C LYS A 139 9.48 12.79 -22.25
N ALA A 140 10.49 11.95 -22.03
CA ALA A 140 11.65 11.85 -22.90
C ALA A 140 11.32 11.24 -24.28
N SER A 141 10.33 10.34 -24.36
CA SER A 141 9.92 9.67 -25.60
C SER A 141 8.85 10.42 -26.39
N TYR A 142 7.91 11.09 -25.71
CA TYR A 142 6.69 11.64 -26.32
C TYR A 142 6.49 13.15 -26.09
N GLY A 143 7.35 13.81 -25.29
CA GLY A 143 7.28 15.24 -24.97
C GLY A 143 6.76 15.55 -23.57
N THR A 144 6.88 16.80 -23.13
CA THR A 144 6.74 17.18 -21.71
C THR A 144 5.31 17.44 -21.22
N GLY A 145 4.31 17.30 -22.10
CA GLY A 145 2.91 17.57 -21.77
C GLY A 145 2.24 16.45 -20.94
N PRO A 146 0.91 16.57 -20.75
CA PRO A 146 0.12 15.55 -20.09
C PRO A 146 0.21 14.21 -20.83
N GLY A 147 0.11 13.12 -20.10
CA GLY A 147 0.24 11.77 -20.64
C GLY A 147 -0.69 10.79 -19.95
N THR A 148 -0.97 9.69 -20.65
CA THR A 148 -1.64 8.52 -20.08
C THR A 148 -0.87 7.27 -20.49
N ILE A 149 -0.55 6.44 -19.50
CA ILE A 149 0.15 5.17 -19.66
C ILE A 149 -0.72 4.08 -19.04
N VAL A 150 -0.95 3.00 -19.76
CA VAL A 150 -1.55 1.79 -19.18
C VAL A 150 -0.42 0.88 -18.69
N LEU A 151 -0.34 0.67 -17.38
CA LEU A 151 0.64 -0.22 -16.76
C LEU A 151 0.16 -1.67 -16.87
N GLY A 152 0.87 -2.46 -17.68
CA GLY A 152 0.63 -3.89 -17.85
C GLY A 152 1.29 -4.68 -16.73
N LEU A 153 0.68 -4.67 -15.54
CA LEU A 153 1.11 -5.50 -14.42
C LEU A 153 0.49 -6.90 -14.52
N ASP A 154 1.35 -7.92 -14.60
CA ASP A 154 0.89 -9.31 -14.60
C ASP A 154 0.09 -9.64 -13.33
N ARG A 155 -0.98 -10.43 -13.50
CA ARG A 155 -1.86 -10.90 -12.40
C ARG A 155 -2.61 -9.79 -11.66
N THR A 156 -2.84 -8.64 -12.29
CA THR A 156 -3.65 -7.56 -11.69
C THR A 156 -5.09 -8.04 -11.43
N PRO A 157 -5.58 -7.99 -10.17
CA PRO A 157 -6.93 -8.44 -9.84
C PRO A 157 -8.04 -7.47 -10.32
N ASP A 158 -7.74 -6.17 -10.41
CA ASP A 158 -8.75 -5.10 -10.47
C ASP A 158 -8.79 -4.30 -11.80
N GLY A 159 -8.64 -4.97 -12.94
CA GLY A 159 -8.71 -4.32 -14.25
C GLY A 159 -7.46 -3.51 -14.60
N PRO A 160 -7.51 -2.63 -15.62
CA PRO A 160 -6.32 -1.95 -16.13
C PRO A 160 -5.82 -0.86 -15.17
N LEU A 161 -4.51 -0.83 -14.93
CA LEU A 161 -3.84 0.22 -14.16
C LEU A 161 -3.55 1.41 -15.07
N VAL A 162 -4.43 2.41 -15.04
CA VAL A 162 -4.29 3.63 -15.86
C VAL A 162 -3.57 4.71 -15.06
N TYR A 163 -2.42 5.13 -15.56
CA TYR A 163 -1.62 6.21 -14.98
C TYR A 163 -1.70 7.46 -15.84
N THR A 164 -2.37 8.49 -15.32
CA THR A 164 -2.52 9.81 -15.97
C THR A 164 -1.80 10.87 -15.15
N PHE A 165 -1.10 11.78 -15.83
CA PHE A 165 -0.34 12.87 -15.23
C PHE A 165 -0.30 14.10 -16.14
N ASP A 166 0.04 15.25 -15.55
CA ASP A 166 0.26 16.53 -16.22
C ASP A 166 1.74 16.76 -16.63
#